data_AF-A0A2H0SGW5-F1
#
_entry.id   AF-A0A2H0SGW5-F1
#
_cell.length_a   1.000
_cell.length_b   1.000
_cell.length_c   1.000
_cell.angle_alpha   90.00
_cell.angle_beta   90.00
_cell.angle_gamma   90.00
#
_symmetry.space_group_name_H-M   'P 1'
#
loop_
_entity.id
_entity.type
_entity.pdbx_description
1 polymer ?
#
loop_
_entity_poly.entity_id
_entity_poly.type
_entity_poly.pdbx_seq_one_letter_code
_entity_poly.pdbx_strand_id
1 'polypeptide(L)'
;MANSKEAKARIKINKLLEEAEWQFFDNEKGPANIQLEPNVKITKKDIDAFGEDFESTKGGFIDFLLLDEKGFPFVVLEAKKEEKDPLDGKEQARRYAQSQNARFVLLSNGNLHYFWDLERGNPEIITEFPTQESLMHRLEFTPDNNRLADDKVESDYIATTQNPNFKDDPRYQDETTKAQYLYDEGLRVLRPYQLKAIQALQRSAETGNDRFLFEMATGTGKTLVSGAVIKLFLRTGNAKRILFLVDRLELEDQAYKNFVRYLKNDYTSVVYKQNRDDWKKADIVISTVQSLASQAKYKKLFSPTDFDLIISDEAHRSISGNSRAVFEYFVGYKLGLT
;
A
#
# COMPACT_ATOMS: atom_id res chain seq x y z
N MET A 1 38.20 -0.81 16.43
CA MET A 1 37.49 -1.67 15.45
C MET A 1 35.96 -1.72 15.65
N ALA A 2 35.41 -1.37 16.82
CA ALA A 2 33.96 -1.24 17.01
C ALA A 2 33.35 0.00 16.30
N ASN A 3 34.12 1.10 16.23
CA ASN A 3 33.67 2.40 15.71
C ASN A 3 33.33 2.45 14.20
N SER A 4 33.80 1.49 13.38
CA SER A 4 33.57 1.56 11.92
C SER A 4 32.24 0.93 11.44
N LYS A 5 31.50 0.26 12.33
CA LYS A 5 30.29 -0.51 11.95
C LYS A 5 28.99 0.25 12.17
N GLU A 6 28.88 0.96 13.29
CA GLU A 6 27.72 1.84 13.54
C GLU A 6 27.68 2.98 12.51
N ALA A 7 28.84 3.57 12.20
CA ALA A 7 29.00 4.55 11.13
C ALA A 7 28.50 4.04 9.76
N LYS A 8 28.73 2.76 9.43
CA LYS A 8 28.29 2.16 8.16
C LYS A 8 26.78 2.02 8.07
N ALA A 9 26.13 1.56 9.14
CA ALA A 9 24.67 1.45 9.19
C ALA A 9 24.02 2.84 9.00
N ARG A 10 24.52 3.86 9.71
CA ARG A 10 24.03 5.24 9.59
C ARG A 10 24.25 5.85 8.22
N ILE A 11 25.42 5.66 7.59
CA ILE A 11 25.67 6.13 6.21
C ILE A 11 24.64 5.53 5.23
N LYS A 12 24.33 4.23 5.37
CA LYS A 12 23.30 3.57 4.55
C LYS A 12 21.92 4.16 4.81
N ILE A 13 21.55 4.39 6.07
CA ILE A 13 20.27 4.98 6.47
C ILE A 13 20.13 6.41 5.92
N ASN A 14 21.16 7.24 6.03
CA ASN A 14 21.15 8.62 5.50
C ASN A 14 20.93 8.61 3.99
N LYS A 15 21.60 7.72 3.25
CA LYS A 15 21.39 7.57 1.81
C LYS A 15 19.95 7.17 1.49
N LEU A 16 19.35 6.27 2.26
CA LEU A 16 17.96 5.86 2.07
C LEU A 16 16.97 6.98 2.39
N LEU A 17 17.26 7.83 3.39
CA LEU A 17 16.49 9.03 3.69
C LEU A 17 16.54 10.02 2.52
N GLU A 18 17.73 10.29 1.98
CA GLU A 18 17.90 11.15 0.81
C GLU A 18 17.22 10.60 -0.44
N GLU A 19 17.30 9.28 -0.68
CA GLU A 19 16.61 8.59 -1.79
C GLU A 19 15.09 8.68 -1.67
N ALA A 20 14.56 8.71 -0.44
CA ALA A 20 13.15 8.94 -0.15
C ALA A 20 12.78 10.44 0.02
N GLU A 21 13.68 11.32 -0.41
CA GLU A 21 13.51 12.79 -0.47
C GLU A 21 13.39 13.48 0.90
N TRP A 22 13.81 12.82 1.98
CA TRP A 22 13.98 13.45 3.29
C TRP A 22 15.27 14.28 3.31
N GLN A 23 15.21 15.46 3.94
CA GLN A 23 16.21 16.52 3.81
C GLN A 23 16.83 16.86 5.17
N PHE A 24 18.13 16.61 5.30
CA PHE A 24 18.93 16.98 6.48
C PHE A 24 19.15 18.50 6.60
N PHE A 25 19.19 19.21 5.48
CA PHE A 25 19.49 20.64 5.41
C PHE A 25 18.57 21.34 4.41
N ASP A 26 18.31 22.61 4.68
CA ASP A 26 17.63 23.52 3.77
C ASP A 26 18.37 23.53 2.41
N ASN A 27 17.61 23.40 1.31
CA ASN A 27 18.14 23.41 -0.04
C ASN A 27 17.11 24.02 -1.02
N GLU A 28 17.42 23.99 -2.33
CA GLU A 28 16.56 24.58 -3.37
C GLU A 28 15.15 23.94 -3.44
N LYS A 29 14.99 22.69 -2.98
CA LYS A 29 13.71 21.98 -2.96
C LYS A 29 12.86 22.30 -1.72
N GLY A 30 13.43 22.88 -0.67
CA GLY A 30 12.70 23.17 0.57
C GLY A 30 13.56 23.20 1.84
N PRO A 31 12.92 23.44 2.99
CA PRO A 31 13.58 23.39 4.30
C PRO A 31 13.91 21.96 4.73
N ALA A 32 14.87 21.82 5.63
CA ALA A 32 15.16 20.56 6.31
C ALA A 32 13.91 20.02 7.02
N ASN A 33 13.63 18.72 6.84
CA ASN A 33 12.51 18.02 7.47
C ASN A 33 12.98 16.79 8.28
N ILE A 34 14.26 16.77 8.68
CA ILE A 34 14.85 15.79 9.58
C ILE A 34 15.43 16.51 10.82
N GLN A 35 15.12 15.98 12.01
CA GLN A 35 15.66 16.42 13.30
C GLN A 35 16.19 15.23 14.09
N LEU A 36 17.01 15.48 15.12
CA LEU A 36 17.35 14.45 16.12
C LEU A 36 16.33 14.42 17.26
N GLU A 37 15.94 15.61 17.71
CA GLU A 37 14.95 15.83 18.76
C GLU A 37 14.00 16.94 18.33
N PRO A 38 12.81 17.05 18.96
CA PRO A 38 11.90 18.15 18.70
C PRO A 38 12.61 19.50 18.91
N ASN A 39 12.68 20.29 17.84
CA ASN A 39 13.33 21.61 17.81
C ASN A 39 14.87 21.60 17.82
N VAL A 40 15.52 20.45 17.61
CA VAL A 40 16.98 20.37 17.43
C VAL A 40 17.29 20.08 15.97
N LYS A 41 17.73 21.12 15.24
CA LYS A 41 18.21 20.98 13.85
C LYS A 41 19.53 20.23 13.81
N ILE A 42 19.69 19.36 12.82
CA ILE A 42 20.95 18.67 12.54
C ILE A 42 21.95 19.69 11.98
N THR A 43 23.15 19.73 12.53
CA THR A 43 24.28 20.48 11.98
C THR A 43 25.22 19.56 11.19
N LYS A 44 26.06 20.13 10.30
CA LYS A 44 27.09 19.35 9.61
C LYS A 44 28.05 18.64 10.57
N LYS A 45 28.36 19.26 11.72
CA LYS A 45 29.17 18.64 12.78
C LYS A 45 28.47 17.44 13.41
N ASP A 46 27.15 17.47 13.54
CA ASP A 46 26.40 16.31 14.05
C ASP A 46 26.45 15.16 13.03
N ILE A 47 26.34 15.46 11.72
CA ILE A 47 26.52 14.47 10.66
C ILE A 47 27.92 13.85 10.67
N ASP A 48 28.95 14.68 10.80
CA ASP A 48 30.33 14.23 10.84
C ASP A 48 30.63 13.44 12.14
N ALA A 49 29.99 13.81 13.26
CA ALA A 49 30.12 13.13 14.55
C ALA A 49 29.32 11.82 14.62
N PHE A 50 28.29 11.61 13.80
CA PHE A 50 27.56 10.32 13.69
C PHE A 50 28.45 9.15 13.21
N GLY A 51 29.67 9.44 12.76
CA GLY A 51 30.71 8.44 12.48
C GLY A 51 31.39 7.85 13.71
N GLU A 52 31.19 8.41 14.91
CA GLU A 52 31.82 7.94 16.15
C GLU A 52 30.79 7.71 17.29
N ASP A 53 30.74 6.46 17.79
CA ASP A 53 29.98 5.90 18.92
C ASP A 53 28.94 6.81 19.63
N PHE A 54 27.64 6.61 19.37
CA PHE A 54 26.55 7.26 20.14
C PHE A 54 25.61 6.29 20.89
N GLU A 55 25.94 4.99 21.01
CA GLU A 55 25.20 4.10 21.93
C GLU A 55 25.44 4.42 23.43
N SER A 56 26.27 5.42 23.77
CA SER A 56 26.65 5.73 25.17
C SER A 56 26.12 7.04 25.76
N THR A 57 25.24 7.78 25.08
CA THR A 57 24.60 8.95 25.70
C THR A 57 23.37 8.52 26.51
N LYS A 58 23.44 8.77 27.83
CA LYS A 58 22.56 8.25 28.90
C LYS A 58 21.10 8.77 28.89
N GLY A 59 20.53 9.13 27.75
CA GLY A 59 19.26 9.86 27.70
C GLY A 59 18.36 9.51 26.52
N GLY A 60 17.96 8.25 26.37
CA GLY A 60 16.76 7.87 25.58
C GLY A 60 16.55 8.58 24.23
N PHE A 61 17.63 8.81 23.48
CA PHE A 61 17.59 9.55 22.21
C PHE A 61 17.04 8.66 21.10
N ILE A 62 16.38 9.29 20.13
CA ILE A 62 16.03 8.66 18.86
C ILE A 62 16.91 9.19 17.75
N ASP A 63 17.16 8.32 16.77
CA ASP A 63 18.15 8.59 15.74
C ASP A 63 17.67 9.64 14.75
N PHE A 64 16.42 9.56 14.28
CA PHE A 64 15.82 10.61 13.47
C PHE A 64 14.34 10.82 13.74
N LEU A 65 13.94 12.08 13.75
CA LEU A 65 12.56 12.55 13.73
C LEU A 65 12.30 13.22 12.39
N LEU A 66 11.46 12.60 11.57
CA LEU A 66 11.07 13.12 10.26
C LEU A 66 9.79 13.93 10.42
N LEU A 67 9.73 15.10 9.79
CA LEU A 67 8.65 16.09 9.97
C LEU A 67 7.70 16.12 8.78
N ASP A 68 6.45 16.51 9.00
CA ASP A 68 5.50 16.79 7.91
C ASP A 68 5.79 18.16 7.24
N GLU A 69 4.99 18.53 6.24
CA GLU A 69 5.12 19.81 5.52
C GLU A 69 4.93 21.05 6.43
N LYS A 70 4.30 20.86 7.59
CA LYS A 70 4.06 21.91 8.60
C LYS A 70 5.14 21.93 9.69
N GLY A 71 6.12 21.02 9.62
CA GLY A 71 7.20 20.90 10.61
C GLY A 71 6.80 20.14 11.87
N PHE A 72 5.67 19.44 11.88
CA PHE A 72 5.28 18.60 13.02
C PHE A 72 5.91 17.20 12.95
N PRO A 73 6.21 16.58 14.11
CA PRO A 73 6.67 15.20 14.17
C PRO A 73 5.77 14.25 13.38
N PHE A 74 6.37 13.50 12.45
CA PHE A 74 5.61 12.70 11.50
C PHE A 74 6.02 11.23 11.48
N VAL A 75 7.33 10.97 11.43
CA VAL A 75 7.91 9.62 11.44
C VAL A 75 9.05 9.56 12.44
N VAL A 76 9.09 8.49 13.23
CA VAL A 76 10.23 8.18 14.10
C VAL A 76 11.09 7.12 13.43
N LEU A 77 12.38 7.38 13.22
CA LEU A 77 13.33 6.39 12.74
C LEU A 77 14.26 5.96 13.87
N GLU A 78 14.19 4.68 14.22
CA GLU A 78 15.10 4.03 15.16
C GLU A 78 16.15 3.23 14.36
N ALA A 79 17.41 3.60 14.51
CA ALA A 79 18.54 2.96 13.88
C ALA A 79 19.20 1.96 14.84
N LYS A 80 19.68 0.84 14.29
CA LYS A 80 20.50 -0.14 15.00
C LYS A 80 21.80 -0.37 14.25
N LYS A 81 22.77 -0.94 14.98
CA LYS A 81 24.02 -1.43 14.39
C LYS A 81 23.74 -2.47 13.30
N GLU A 82 24.60 -2.52 12.30
CA GLU A 82 24.42 -3.35 11.10
C GLU A 82 24.16 -4.83 11.40
N GLU A 83 24.76 -5.35 12.47
CA GLU A 83 24.62 -6.73 12.95
C GLU A 83 23.40 -7.02 13.84
N LYS A 84 22.69 -5.99 14.32
CA LYS A 84 21.50 -6.14 15.18
C LYS A 84 20.24 -6.20 14.33
N ASP A 85 19.21 -6.87 14.84
CA ASP A 85 17.89 -6.85 14.22
C ASP A 85 17.23 -5.48 14.50
N PRO A 86 16.72 -4.76 13.48
CA PRO A 86 15.98 -3.53 13.70
C PRO A 86 14.78 -3.68 14.65
N LEU A 87 14.16 -4.87 14.70
CA LEU A 87 13.03 -5.16 15.60
C LEU A 87 13.42 -5.11 17.08
N ASP A 88 14.70 -5.22 17.43
CA ASP A 88 15.17 -5.04 18.81
C ASP A 88 14.84 -3.63 19.34
N GLY A 89 14.72 -2.63 18.45
CA GLY A 89 14.33 -1.26 18.77
C GLY A 89 12.82 -1.00 18.82
N LYS A 90 11.99 -1.99 18.50
CA LYS A 90 10.55 -1.80 18.24
C LYS A 90 9.81 -1.09 19.38
N GLU A 91 9.97 -1.57 20.62
CA GLU A 91 9.24 -1.00 21.76
C GLU A 91 9.78 0.38 22.18
N GLN A 92 11.07 0.65 21.96
CA GLN A 92 11.65 1.97 22.17
C GLN A 92 11.06 2.99 21.18
N ALA A 93 11.09 2.63 19.88
CA ALA A 93 10.57 3.46 18.81
C ALA A 93 9.06 3.77 18.99
N ARG A 94 8.26 2.75 19.37
CA ARG A 94 6.83 2.93 19.67
C ARG A 94 6.59 3.94 20.78
N ARG A 95 7.29 3.80 21.92
CA ARG A 95 7.09 4.69 23.09
C ARG A 95 7.37 6.14 22.75
N TYR A 96 8.42 6.38 21.96
CA TYR A 96 8.74 7.75 21.58
C TYR A 96 7.81 8.30 20.52
N ALA A 97 7.44 7.51 19.51
CA ALA A 97 6.44 7.91 18.53
C ALA A 97 5.13 8.35 19.22
N GLN A 98 4.68 7.59 20.24
CA GLN A 98 3.56 8.00 21.09
C GLN A 98 3.83 9.32 21.83
N SER A 99 5.02 9.53 22.38
CA SER A 99 5.38 10.78 23.08
C SER A 99 5.43 12.01 22.16
N GLN A 100 5.76 11.81 20.89
CA GLN A 100 5.83 12.85 19.86
C GLN A 100 4.54 12.99 19.05
N ASN A 101 3.52 12.18 19.36
CA ASN A 101 2.29 12.08 18.58
C ASN A 101 2.53 11.75 17.09
N ALA A 102 3.58 10.97 16.80
CA ALA A 102 3.89 10.47 15.48
C ALA A 102 3.24 9.10 15.26
N ARG A 103 2.55 8.92 14.13
CA ARG A 103 1.87 7.66 13.78
C ARG A 103 2.81 6.62 13.17
N PHE A 104 3.84 7.07 12.45
CA PHE A 104 4.69 6.19 11.66
C PHE A 104 6.05 5.96 12.32
N VAL A 105 6.55 4.74 12.20
CA VAL A 105 7.86 4.32 12.68
C VAL A 105 8.63 3.63 11.56
N LEU A 106 9.91 3.96 11.43
CA LEU A 106 10.89 3.25 10.63
C LEU A 106 11.90 2.58 11.57
N LEU A 107 12.15 1.28 11.37
CA LEU A 107 13.20 0.56 12.08
C LEU A 107 14.25 0.17 11.06
N SER A 108 15.53 0.45 11.31
CA SER A 108 16.57 0.13 10.33
C SER A 108 17.92 -0.20 10.94
N ASN A 109 18.67 -1.08 10.30
CA ASN A 109 20.11 -1.27 10.55
C ASN A 109 20.98 -0.96 9.31
N GLY A 110 20.40 -0.27 8.32
CA GLY A 110 21.02 0.02 7.02
C GLY A 110 20.94 -1.10 5.98
N ASN A 111 20.61 -2.34 6.37
CA ASN A 111 20.44 -3.48 5.45
C ASN A 111 19.02 -4.03 5.43
N LEU A 112 18.36 -4.06 6.59
CA LEU A 112 16.99 -4.47 6.81
C LEU A 112 16.23 -3.27 7.36
N HIS A 113 15.01 -3.12 6.86
CA HIS A 113 14.18 -1.95 7.11
C HIS A 113 12.75 -2.41 7.34
N TYR A 114 12.10 -1.83 8.34
CA TYR A 114 10.69 -2.01 8.59
C TYR A 114 9.98 -0.68 8.57
N PHE A 115 8.81 -0.65 7.95
CA PHE A 115 7.84 0.40 8.10
C PHE A 115 6.74 -0.08 9.03
N TRP A 116 6.36 0.77 9.97
CA TRP A 116 5.32 0.46 10.92
C TRP A 116 4.38 1.64 11.07
N ASP A 117 3.14 1.41 10.64
CA ASP A 117 2.01 2.26 10.94
C ASP A 117 1.45 1.81 12.29
N LEU A 118 1.56 2.65 13.33
CA LEU A 118 1.14 2.27 14.69
C LEU A 118 -0.36 2.01 14.83
N GLU A 119 -1.15 2.51 13.88
CA GLU A 119 -2.58 2.20 13.78
C GLU A 119 -2.85 0.91 12.99
N ARG A 120 -1.83 0.30 12.38
CA ARG A 120 -1.93 -0.93 11.59
C ARG A 120 -0.91 -1.99 12.01
N GLY A 121 -1.37 -2.92 12.83
CA GLY A 121 -0.73 -4.22 13.00
C GLY A 121 0.75 -4.15 13.40
N ASN A 122 1.56 -4.99 12.76
CA ASN A 122 2.99 -5.16 13.04
C ASN A 122 3.86 -4.48 11.97
N PRO A 123 5.15 -4.21 12.27
CA PRO A 123 6.10 -3.70 11.29
C PRO A 123 6.18 -4.60 10.05
N GLU A 124 6.08 -4.00 8.86
CA GLU A 124 6.23 -4.66 7.56
C GLU A 124 7.63 -4.41 7.01
N ILE A 125 8.26 -5.44 6.43
CA ILE A 125 9.56 -5.29 5.77
C ILE A 125 9.38 -4.40 4.55
N ILE A 126 10.25 -3.40 4.42
CA ILE A 126 10.35 -2.53 3.25
C ILE A 126 11.76 -2.61 2.68
N THR A 127 11.89 -2.35 1.38
CA THR A 127 13.21 -2.26 0.73
C THR A 127 13.66 -0.83 0.47
N GLU A 128 12.78 0.14 0.70
CA GLU A 128 12.98 1.58 0.49
C GLU A 128 12.14 2.34 1.51
N PHE A 129 12.61 3.52 1.91
CA PHE A 129 11.84 4.37 2.83
C PHE A 129 10.68 5.06 2.10
N PRO A 130 9.53 5.21 2.77
CA PRO A 130 8.41 5.94 2.21
C PRO A 130 8.73 7.44 2.12
N THR A 131 8.17 8.10 1.11
CA THR A 131 8.31 9.55 0.93
C THR A 131 7.32 10.28 1.82
N GLN A 132 7.62 11.55 2.15
CA GLN A 132 6.71 12.40 2.92
C GLN A 132 5.31 12.49 2.26
N GLU A 133 5.26 12.73 0.95
CA GLU A 133 4.00 12.81 0.17
C GLU A 133 3.17 11.52 0.28
N SER A 134 3.81 10.35 0.14
CA SER A 134 3.10 9.06 0.20
C SER A 134 2.50 8.79 1.59
N LEU A 135 3.25 9.14 2.65
CA LEU A 135 2.75 9.01 4.02
C LEU A 135 1.61 9.98 4.33
N MET A 136 1.61 11.19 3.74
CA MET A 136 0.52 12.15 3.93
C MET A 136 -0.82 11.59 3.43
N HIS A 137 -0.80 10.94 2.25
CA HIS A 137 -1.99 10.22 1.76
C HIS A 137 -2.45 9.11 2.71
N ARG A 138 -1.49 8.46 3.39
CA ARG A 138 -1.74 7.37 4.34
C ARG A 138 -2.25 7.86 5.70
N LEU A 139 -1.94 9.09 6.14
CA LEU A 139 -2.49 9.66 7.39
C LEU A 139 -4.00 9.71 7.37
N GLU A 140 -4.55 10.26 6.29
CA GLU A 140 -5.99 10.36 6.09
C GLU A 140 -6.65 8.99 5.81
N PHE A 141 -5.88 7.89 5.83
CA PHE A 141 -6.34 6.55 5.54
C PHE A 141 -6.42 5.71 6.82
N THR A 142 -7.63 5.68 7.38
CA THR A 142 -8.01 4.91 8.57
C THR A 142 -8.83 3.69 8.14
N PRO A 143 -8.22 2.50 8.00
CA PRO A 143 -8.95 1.32 7.56
C PRO A 143 -9.85 0.85 8.71
N ASP A 144 -10.99 0.28 8.40
CA ASP A 144 -11.83 -0.34 9.42
C ASP A 144 -12.23 -1.75 8.95
N ASN A 145 -11.56 -2.75 9.52
CA ASN A 145 -11.85 -4.15 9.17
C ASN A 145 -13.25 -4.57 9.58
N ASN A 146 -13.85 -3.94 10.60
CA ASN A 146 -15.24 -4.22 10.97
C ASN A 146 -16.18 -3.64 9.91
N ARG A 147 -15.95 -2.40 9.47
CA ARG A 147 -16.73 -1.82 8.36
C ARG A 147 -16.62 -2.63 7.08
N LEU A 148 -15.42 -3.15 6.78
CA LEU A 148 -15.22 -4.05 5.65
C LEU A 148 -16.00 -5.36 5.81
N ALA A 149 -16.01 -5.93 7.02
CA ALA A 149 -16.73 -7.16 7.32
C ALA A 149 -18.26 -6.99 7.29
N ASP A 150 -18.75 -5.83 7.75
CA ASP A 150 -20.17 -5.51 7.88
C ASP A 150 -20.83 -5.05 6.57
N ASP A 151 -20.06 -4.58 5.57
CA ASP A 151 -20.62 -4.14 4.28
C ASP A 151 -21.33 -5.31 3.57
N LYS A 152 -22.61 -5.13 3.26
CA LYS A 152 -23.43 -6.19 2.70
C LYS A 152 -23.14 -6.39 1.21
N VAL A 153 -22.45 -7.48 0.88
CA VAL A 153 -22.18 -7.87 -0.52
C VAL A 153 -23.23 -8.88 -1.00
N GLU A 154 -24.13 -8.41 -1.88
CA GLU A 154 -25.19 -9.22 -2.50
C GLU A 154 -24.85 -9.59 -3.95
N SER A 155 -25.63 -10.47 -4.58
CA SER A 155 -25.37 -10.94 -5.96
C SER A 155 -25.35 -9.81 -6.99
N ASP A 156 -26.03 -8.71 -6.74
CA ASP A 156 -26.13 -7.55 -7.62
C ASP A 156 -25.17 -6.42 -7.24
N TYR A 157 -24.17 -6.69 -6.38
CA TYR A 157 -23.28 -5.67 -5.86
C TYR A 157 -22.63 -4.84 -6.97
N ILE A 158 -22.20 -5.45 -8.08
CA ILE A 158 -21.66 -4.73 -9.25
C ILE A 158 -22.79 -4.10 -10.08
N ALA A 159 -23.85 -4.85 -10.41
CA ALA A 159 -24.97 -4.34 -11.19
C ALA A 159 -25.57 -3.05 -10.63
N THR A 160 -25.64 -2.92 -9.30
CA THR A 160 -26.14 -1.73 -8.61
C THR A 160 -25.28 -0.49 -8.88
N THR A 161 -23.95 -0.62 -9.02
CA THR A 161 -23.09 0.50 -9.44
C THR A 161 -23.31 0.82 -10.92
N GLN A 162 -23.48 -0.21 -11.76
CA GLN A 162 -23.68 -0.02 -13.20
C GLN A 162 -25.01 0.69 -13.50
N ASN A 163 -26.07 0.34 -12.79
CA ASN A 163 -27.38 0.96 -12.85
C ASN A 163 -28.14 0.73 -11.52
N PRO A 164 -28.33 1.75 -10.66
CA PRO A 164 -29.03 1.59 -9.39
C PRO A 164 -30.50 1.17 -9.50
N ASN A 165 -31.16 1.50 -10.62
CA ASN A 165 -32.61 1.30 -10.81
C ASN A 165 -32.92 0.07 -11.68
N PHE A 166 -31.95 -0.80 -11.95
CA PHE A 166 -32.13 -1.95 -12.84
C PHE A 166 -33.21 -2.95 -12.37
N LYS A 167 -33.50 -2.98 -11.07
CA LYS A 167 -34.53 -3.85 -10.47
C LYS A 167 -35.95 -3.39 -10.78
N ASP A 168 -36.12 -2.13 -11.16
CA ASP A 168 -37.42 -1.54 -11.47
C ASP A 168 -37.85 -1.85 -12.93
N ASP A 169 -36.92 -2.33 -13.78
CA ASP A 169 -37.22 -2.72 -15.15
C ASP A 169 -38.11 -3.99 -15.15
N PRO A 170 -39.28 -3.98 -15.82
CA PRO A 170 -40.16 -5.14 -15.90
C PRO A 170 -39.47 -6.41 -16.42
N ARG A 171 -38.47 -6.26 -17.31
CA ARG A 171 -37.70 -7.38 -17.85
C ARG A 171 -36.78 -8.03 -16.80
N TYR A 172 -36.42 -7.31 -15.73
CA TYR A 172 -35.67 -7.90 -14.61
C TYR A 172 -36.57 -8.67 -13.65
N GLN A 173 -37.81 -8.21 -13.48
CA GLN A 173 -38.78 -8.80 -12.54
C GLN A 173 -39.35 -10.13 -13.04
N ASP A 174 -39.36 -10.35 -14.36
CA ASP A 174 -39.77 -11.61 -14.98
C ASP A 174 -38.57 -12.57 -15.11
N GLU A 175 -38.62 -13.69 -14.39
CA GLU A 175 -37.58 -14.73 -14.38
C GLU A 175 -37.25 -15.29 -15.78
N THR A 176 -38.17 -15.23 -16.75
CA THR A 176 -37.94 -15.71 -18.12
C THR A 176 -37.12 -14.72 -18.96
N THR A 177 -37.20 -13.43 -18.67
CA THR A 177 -36.52 -12.37 -19.44
C THR A 177 -35.32 -11.77 -18.71
N LYS A 178 -35.23 -11.97 -17.39
CA LYS A 178 -34.18 -11.46 -16.51
C LYS A 178 -32.75 -11.76 -16.98
N ALA A 179 -32.49 -12.99 -17.39
CA ALA A 179 -31.14 -13.37 -17.86
C ALA A 179 -30.76 -12.63 -19.15
N GLN A 180 -31.72 -12.46 -20.07
CA GLN A 180 -31.53 -11.74 -21.32
C GLN A 180 -31.36 -10.24 -21.06
N TYR A 181 -32.20 -9.65 -20.20
CA TYR A 181 -32.08 -8.27 -19.78
C TYR A 181 -30.69 -7.95 -19.21
N LEU A 182 -30.21 -8.75 -18.27
CA LEU A 182 -28.87 -8.58 -17.69
C LEU A 182 -27.76 -8.67 -18.76
N TYR A 183 -27.93 -9.54 -19.76
CA TYR A 183 -26.99 -9.65 -20.87
C TYR A 183 -27.02 -8.41 -21.77
N ASP A 184 -28.21 -7.96 -22.18
CA ASP A 184 -28.43 -6.84 -23.10
C ASP A 184 -27.93 -5.51 -22.51
N GLU A 185 -28.27 -5.23 -21.26
CA GLU A 185 -27.80 -4.05 -20.52
C GLU A 185 -26.34 -4.21 -20.05
N GLY A 186 -25.77 -5.41 -20.21
CA GLY A 186 -24.42 -5.72 -19.82
C GLY A 186 -24.16 -5.67 -18.31
N LEU A 187 -25.21 -5.86 -17.50
CA LEU A 187 -25.17 -5.89 -16.04
C LEU A 187 -24.52 -7.18 -15.54
N ARG A 188 -23.65 -7.05 -14.55
CA ARG A 188 -22.90 -8.17 -13.98
C ARG A 188 -23.38 -8.48 -12.57
N VAL A 189 -23.82 -9.73 -12.39
CA VAL A 189 -24.20 -10.30 -11.10
C VAL A 189 -23.21 -11.37 -10.68
N LEU A 190 -22.87 -11.39 -9.39
CA LEU A 190 -22.00 -12.36 -8.74
C LEU A 190 -22.71 -13.70 -8.58
N ARG A 191 -21.98 -14.77 -8.85
CA ARG A 191 -22.41 -16.15 -8.62
C ARG A 191 -22.28 -16.51 -7.15
N PRO A 192 -23.02 -17.51 -6.63
CA PRO A 192 -22.99 -17.87 -5.21
C PRO A 192 -21.58 -18.18 -4.66
N TYR A 193 -20.69 -18.80 -5.46
CA TYR A 193 -19.33 -19.07 -5.01
C TYR A 193 -18.45 -17.81 -4.96
N GLN A 194 -18.70 -16.82 -5.82
CA GLN A 194 -17.99 -15.53 -5.79
C GLN A 194 -18.40 -14.75 -4.55
N LEU A 195 -19.69 -14.78 -4.18
CA LEU A 195 -20.17 -14.20 -2.92
C LEU A 195 -19.52 -14.88 -1.72
N LYS A 196 -19.49 -16.22 -1.69
CA LYS A 196 -18.81 -16.96 -0.62
C LYS A 196 -17.32 -16.61 -0.50
N ALA A 197 -16.63 -16.38 -1.62
CA ALA A 197 -15.23 -15.96 -1.62
C ALA A 197 -15.05 -14.58 -0.99
N ILE A 198 -15.89 -13.61 -1.35
CA ILE A 198 -15.86 -12.25 -0.76
C ILE A 198 -16.19 -12.30 0.73
N GLN A 199 -17.21 -13.08 1.14
CA GLN A 199 -17.57 -13.27 2.55
C GLN A 199 -16.47 -13.97 3.35
N ALA A 200 -15.67 -14.85 2.73
CA ALA A 200 -14.50 -15.45 3.36
C ALA A 200 -13.38 -14.42 3.56
N LEU A 201 -13.17 -13.53 2.58
CA LEU A 201 -12.26 -12.40 2.72
C LEU A 201 -12.69 -11.47 3.85
N GLN A 202 -13.98 -11.08 3.91
CA GLN A 202 -14.54 -10.22 4.95
C GLN A 202 -14.27 -10.78 6.36
N ARG A 203 -14.58 -12.06 6.59
CA ARG A 203 -14.30 -12.74 7.87
C ARG A 203 -12.81 -12.81 8.20
N SER A 204 -11.97 -13.04 7.19
CA SER A 204 -10.52 -13.07 7.40
C SER A 204 -9.98 -11.69 7.80
N ALA A 205 -10.45 -10.63 7.14
CA ALA A 205 -10.09 -9.26 7.46
C ALA A 205 -10.54 -8.85 8.87
N GLU A 206 -11.74 -9.25 9.28
CA GLU A 206 -12.27 -9.05 10.65
C GLU A 206 -11.29 -9.58 11.72
N THR A 207 -10.64 -10.72 11.46
CA THR A 207 -9.62 -11.30 12.36
C THR A 207 -8.25 -10.64 12.27
N GLY A 208 -8.11 -9.56 11.49
CA GLY A 208 -6.86 -8.80 11.35
C GLY A 208 -5.95 -9.25 10.21
N ASN A 209 -6.37 -10.21 9.37
CA ASN A 209 -5.55 -10.63 8.23
C ASN A 209 -5.61 -9.61 7.08
N ASP A 210 -4.48 -9.37 6.45
CA ASP A 210 -4.32 -8.45 5.32
C ASP A 210 -3.96 -9.16 4.01
N ARG A 211 -3.69 -10.46 4.06
CA ARG A 211 -3.27 -11.30 2.94
C ARG A 211 -4.32 -12.35 2.63
N PHE A 212 -4.75 -12.39 1.37
CA PHE A 212 -5.81 -13.25 0.86
C PHE A 212 -5.35 -13.97 -0.41
N LEU A 213 -5.91 -15.16 -0.62
CA LEU A 213 -5.73 -15.94 -1.85
C LEU A 213 -7.07 -16.53 -2.27
N PHE A 214 -7.50 -16.25 -3.49
CA PHE A 214 -8.61 -16.93 -4.14
C PHE A 214 -8.08 -17.93 -5.16
N GLU A 215 -8.40 -19.20 -4.95
CA GLU A 215 -8.15 -20.28 -5.90
C GLU A 215 -9.42 -20.55 -6.71
N MET A 216 -9.36 -20.29 -8.01
CA MET A 216 -10.50 -20.26 -8.92
C MET A 216 -10.12 -20.77 -10.30
N ALA A 217 -10.84 -21.77 -10.80
CA ALA A 217 -10.62 -22.28 -12.15
C ALA A 217 -10.79 -21.18 -13.22
N THR A 218 -9.98 -21.23 -14.29
CA THR A 218 -10.06 -20.28 -15.41
C THR A 218 -11.46 -20.22 -16.00
N GLY A 219 -11.95 -19.02 -16.30
CA GLY A 219 -13.31 -18.82 -16.84
C GLY A 219 -14.43 -18.75 -15.79
N THR A 220 -14.13 -18.96 -14.50
CA THR A 220 -15.13 -18.81 -13.41
C THR A 220 -15.41 -17.34 -13.03
N GLY A 221 -14.71 -16.38 -13.62
CA GLY A 221 -14.96 -14.95 -13.44
C GLY A 221 -14.09 -14.29 -12.38
N LYS A 222 -12.78 -14.59 -12.36
CA LYS A 222 -11.76 -13.95 -11.50
C LYS A 222 -11.83 -12.42 -11.57
N THR A 223 -11.95 -11.85 -12.78
CA THR A 223 -12.04 -10.40 -12.97
C THR A 223 -13.32 -9.78 -12.41
N LEU A 224 -14.44 -10.51 -12.39
CA LEU A 224 -15.68 -9.99 -11.82
C LEU A 224 -15.62 -9.96 -10.29
N VAL A 225 -15.12 -11.03 -9.67
CA VAL A 225 -14.96 -11.07 -8.21
C VAL A 225 -13.90 -10.06 -7.74
N SER A 226 -12.83 -9.86 -8.51
CA SER A 226 -11.84 -8.82 -8.18
C SER A 226 -12.44 -7.42 -8.27
N GLY A 227 -13.29 -7.14 -9.27
CA GLY A 227 -14.05 -5.88 -9.33
C GLY A 227 -14.95 -5.66 -8.10
N ALA A 228 -15.56 -6.72 -7.57
CA ALA A 228 -16.37 -6.64 -6.36
C ALA A 228 -15.52 -6.41 -5.10
N VAL A 229 -14.34 -7.04 -4.99
CA VAL A 229 -13.38 -6.77 -3.91
C VAL A 229 -12.86 -5.33 -4.00
N ILE A 230 -12.49 -4.85 -5.18
CA ILE A 230 -12.09 -3.46 -5.43
C ILE A 230 -13.15 -2.50 -4.90
N LYS A 231 -14.40 -2.69 -5.33
CA LYS A 231 -15.53 -1.88 -4.86
C LYS A 231 -15.68 -1.94 -3.34
N LEU A 232 -15.60 -3.13 -2.75
CA LEU A 232 -15.72 -3.33 -1.30
C LEU A 232 -14.68 -2.49 -0.55
N PHE A 233 -13.39 -2.60 -0.92
CA PHE A 233 -12.31 -1.88 -0.25
C PHE A 233 -12.42 -0.36 -0.42
N LEU A 234 -12.75 0.12 -1.62
CA LEU A 234 -12.92 1.56 -1.87
C LEU A 234 -14.13 2.13 -1.11
N ARG A 235 -15.29 1.46 -1.16
CA ARG A 235 -16.54 1.89 -0.51
C ARG A 235 -16.45 1.90 1.02
N THR A 236 -15.71 0.96 1.59
CA THR A 236 -15.53 0.85 3.04
C THR A 236 -14.45 1.79 3.57
N GLY A 237 -13.67 2.41 2.67
CA GLY A 237 -12.54 3.26 3.04
C GLY A 237 -11.32 2.45 3.49
N ASN A 238 -11.28 1.14 3.21
CA ASN A 238 -10.15 0.24 3.46
C ASN A 238 -9.13 0.22 2.30
N ALA A 239 -9.37 0.96 1.23
CA ALA A 239 -8.36 1.40 0.27
C ALA A 239 -8.76 2.78 -0.28
N LYS A 240 -7.77 3.64 -0.53
CA LYS A 240 -7.92 4.84 -1.36
C LYS A 240 -7.41 4.60 -2.77
N ARG A 241 -6.36 3.78 -2.90
CA ARG A 241 -5.78 3.44 -4.20
C ARG A 241 -5.43 1.97 -4.30
N ILE A 242 -5.76 1.38 -5.45
CA ILE A 242 -5.60 -0.05 -5.72
C ILE A 242 -4.63 -0.23 -6.89
N LEU A 243 -3.70 -1.18 -6.74
CA LEU A 243 -2.87 -1.65 -7.83
C LEU A 243 -3.35 -3.04 -8.28
N PHE A 244 -3.84 -3.14 -9.52
CA PHE A 244 -4.21 -4.40 -10.15
C PHE A 244 -3.11 -4.85 -11.12
N LEU A 245 -2.43 -5.94 -10.75
CA LEU A 245 -1.32 -6.52 -11.47
C LEU A 245 -1.77 -7.68 -12.36
N VAL A 246 -1.36 -7.66 -13.62
CA VAL A 246 -1.59 -8.74 -14.59
C VAL A 246 -0.28 -9.29 -15.15
N ASP A 247 -0.33 -10.51 -15.68
CA ASP A 247 0.84 -11.17 -16.26
C ASP A 247 1.22 -10.60 -17.64
N ARG A 248 0.23 -10.26 -18.48
CA ARG A 248 0.44 -9.90 -19.89
C ARG A 248 -0.25 -8.60 -20.30
N LEU A 249 0.27 -7.94 -21.33
CA LEU A 249 -0.24 -6.66 -21.82
C LEU A 249 -1.68 -6.75 -22.34
N GLU A 250 -2.06 -7.85 -22.99
CA GLU A 250 -3.43 -8.03 -23.48
C GLU A 250 -4.44 -8.12 -22.32
N LEU A 251 -4.00 -8.68 -21.18
CA LEU A 251 -4.80 -8.76 -19.95
C LEU A 251 -4.94 -7.40 -19.26
N GLU A 252 -3.97 -6.49 -19.45
CA GLU A 252 -4.00 -5.12 -18.92
C GLU A 252 -5.18 -4.35 -19.51
N ASP A 253 -5.30 -4.34 -20.84
CA ASP A 253 -6.40 -3.69 -21.55
C ASP A 253 -7.76 -4.37 -21.27
N GLN A 254 -7.78 -5.70 -21.11
CA GLN A 254 -8.99 -6.43 -20.73
C GLN A 254 -9.46 -6.09 -19.32
N ALA A 255 -8.55 -6.08 -18.34
CA ALA A 255 -8.85 -5.72 -16.96
C ALA A 255 -9.37 -4.27 -16.89
N TYR A 256 -8.68 -3.34 -17.55
CA TYR A 256 -9.12 -1.95 -17.66
C TYR A 256 -10.54 -1.81 -18.21
N LYS A 257 -10.83 -2.43 -19.37
CA LYS A 257 -12.17 -2.39 -19.97
C LYS A 257 -13.24 -2.99 -19.06
N ASN A 258 -12.91 -4.06 -18.34
CA ASN A 258 -13.81 -4.69 -17.37
C ASN A 258 -14.08 -3.76 -16.18
N PHE A 259 -13.06 -3.18 -15.55
CA PHE A 259 -13.26 -2.28 -14.41
C PHE A 259 -13.98 -1.00 -14.80
N VAL A 260 -13.68 -0.39 -15.96
CA VAL A 260 -14.48 0.73 -16.49
C VAL A 260 -15.94 0.30 -16.69
N ARG A 261 -16.19 -0.88 -17.25
CA ARG A 261 -17.57 -1.38 -17.42
C ARG A 261 -18.29 -1.60 -16.08
N TYR A 262 -17.58 -2.03 -15.04
CA TYR A 262 -18.17 -2.42 -13.76
C TYR A 262 -18.34 -1.23 -12.82
N LEU A 263 -17.39 -0.28 -12.82
CA LEU A 263 -17.17 0.63 -11.71
C LEU A 263 -17.10 2.12 -12.09
N LYS A 264 -17.08 2.49 -13.39
CA LYS A 264 -16.87 3.90 -13.83
C LYS A 264 -17.84 4.94 -13.24
N ASN A 265 -19.02 4.51 -12.79
CA ASN A 265 -20.02 5.42 -12.23
C ASN A 265 -19.62 5.90 -10.83
N ASP A 266 -18.80 5.11 -10.12
CA ASP A 266 -18.37 5.39 -8.74
C ASP A 266 -16.84 5.63 -8.65
N TYR A 267 -16.04 5.01 -9.53
CA TYR A 267 -14.58 4.94 -9.41
C TYR A 267 -13.85 5.09 -10.74
N THR A 268 -12.66 5.68 -10.69
CA THR A 268 -11.80 5.90 -11.87
C THR A 268 -10.75 4.80 -11.98
N SER A 269 -10.62 4.23 -13.19
CA SER A 269 -9.58 3.27 -13.53
C SER A 269 -8.60 3.85 -14.55
N VAL A 270 -7.32 3.52 -14.46
CA VAL A 270 -6.31 3.90 -15.47
C VAL A 270 -5.31 2.78 -15.72
N VAL A 271 -4.81 2.70 -16.95
CA VAL A 271 -3.62 1.91 -17.27
C VAL A 271 -2.39 2.78 -17.04
N TYR A 272 -1.48 2.35 -16.16
CA TYR A 272 -0.34 3.16 -15.72
C TYR A 272 0.51 3.68 -16.90
N LYS A 273 0.83 2.82 -17.88
CA LYS A 273 1.70 3.19 -19.01
C LYS A 273 1.14 4.35 -19.84
N GLN A 274 -0.19 4.50 -19.86
CA GLN A 274 -0.92 5.48 -20.66
C GLN A 274 -1.20 6.78 -19.88
N ASN A 275 -1.12 6.75 -18.54
CA ASN A 275 -1.52 7.85 -17.65
C ASN A 275 -0.50 8.07 -16.52
N ARG A 276 0.78 8.26 -16.88
CA ARG A 276 1.88 8.35 -15.90
C ARG A 276 1.81 9.57 -14.98
N ASP A 277 1.16 10.64 -15.42
CA ASP A 277 1.08 11.88 -14.64
C ASP A 277 -0.22 11.95 -13.81
N ASP A 278 -1.20 11.10 -14.09
CA ASP A 278 -2.54 11.16 -13.49
C ASP A 278 -2.92 9.95 -12.63
N TRP A 279 -2.07 8.92 -12.56
CA TRP A 279 -2.39 7.71 -11.77
C TRP A 279 -2.63 8.01 -10.28
N LYS A 280 -2.03 9.06 -9.73
CA LYS A 280 -2.26 9.49 -8.35
C LYS A 280 -3.71 9.95 -8.09
N LYS A 281 -4.44 10.35 -9.14
CA LYS A 281 -5.85 10.79 -9.07
C LYS A 281 -6.85 9.66 -9.31
N ALA A 282 -6.38 8.48 -9.72
CA ALA A 282 -7.23 7.33 -9.99
C ALA A 282 -7.38 6.44 -8.76
N ASP A 283 -8.55 5.82 -8.60
CA ASP A 283 -8.81 4.85 -7.55
C ASP A 283 -8.18 3.48 -7.88
N ILE A 284 -8.16 3.12 -9.17
CA ILE A 284 -7.71 1.82 -9.66
C ILE A 284 -6.63 2.01 -10.71
N VAL A 285 -5.42 1.53 -10.43
CA VAL A 285 -4.29 1.55 -11.36
C VAL A 285 -4.02 0.13 -11.84
N ILE A 286 -4.07 -0.09 -13.15
CA ILE A 286 -3.75 -1.38 -13.77
C ILE A 286 -2.35 -1.31 -14.38
N SER A 287 -1.54 -2.34 -14.13
CA SER A 287 -0.26 -2.53 -14.81
C SER A 287 0.16 -3.99 -14.91
N THR A 288 1.05 -4.29 -15.86
CA THR A 288 1.73 -5.59 -15.89
C THR A 288 2.87 -5.69 -14.89
N VAL A 289 3.02 -6.85 -14.25
CA VAL A 289 4.15 -7.13 -13.34
C VAL A 289 5.49 -6.93 -14.05
N GLN A 290 5.60 -7.40 -15.29
CA GLN A 290 6.82 -7.25 -16.10
C GLN A 290 7.19 -5.78 -16.34
N SER A 291 6.20 -4.91 -16.61
CA SER A 291 6.46 -3.49 -16.85
C SER A 291 7.01 -2.79 -15.61
N LEU A 292 6.47 -3.12 -14.44
CA LEU A 292 6.94 -2.56 -13.18
C LEU A 292 8.29 -3.15 -12.73
N ALA A 293 8.50 -4.45 -12.91
CA ALA A 293 9.75 -5.11 -12.57
C ALA A 293 10.94 -4.65 -13.43
N SER A 294 10.69 -4.30 -14.70
CA SER A 294 11.70 -3.85 -15.65
C SER A 294 12.51 -2.67 -15.07
N GLN A 295 13.83 -2.84 -14.97
CA GLN A 295 14.77 -1.84 -14.44
C GLN A 295 14.39 -1.29 -13.05
N ALA A 296 13.70 -2.10 -12.24
CA ALA A 296 13.18 -1.71 -10.93
C ALA A 296 12.31 -0.45 -10.98
N LYS A 297 11.47 -0.30 -12.01
CA LYS A 297 10.55 0.84 -12.14
C LYS A 297 9.61 0.98 -10.95
N TYR A 298 9.16 -0.13 -10.35
CA TYR A 298 8.31 -0.08 -9.16
C TYR A 298 8.92 0.76 -8.02
N LYS A 299 10.25 0.72 -7.85
CA LYS A 299 11.02 1.49 -6.87
C LYS A 299 11.23 2.95 -7.25
N LYS A 300 11.40 3.21 -8.55
CA LYS A 300 11.71 4.54 -9.08
C LYS A 300 10.48 5.42 -9.24
N LEU A 301 9.31 4.80 -9.39
CA LEU A 301 8.09 5.47 -9.82
C LEU A 301 7.03 5.53 -8.71
N PHE A 302 7.16 4.69 -7.68
CA PHE A 302 6.20 4.58 -6.59
C PHE A 302 6.94 4.48 -5.27
N SER A 303 6.27 4.92 -4.21
CA SER A 303 6.63 4.69 -2.83
C SER A 303 5.97 3.39 -2.32
N PRO A 304 6.53 2.70 -1.31
CA PRO A 304 5.92 1.48 -0.74
C PRO A 304 4.49 1.68 -0.24
N THR A 305 4.10 2.90 0.09
CA THR A 305 2.79 3.23 0.68
C THR A 305 1.78 3.83 -0.31
N ASP A 306 2.09 3.86 -1.61
CA ASP A 306 1.23 4.50 -2.63
C ASP A 306 -0.06 3.73 -2.96
N PHE A 307 -0.13 2.46 -2.60
CA PHE A 307 -1.28 1.58 -2.84
C PHE A 307 -1.67 0.86 -1.55
N ASP A 308 -2.96 0.79 -1.31
CA ASP A 308 -3.52 0.25 -0.06
C ASP A 308 -3.98 -1.20 -0.21
N LEU A 309 -4.35 -1.59 -1.43
CA LEU A 309 -4.66 -2.95 -1.82
C LEU A 309 -3.95 -3.28 -3.14
N ILE A 310 -3.23 -4.39 -3.13
CA ILE A 310 -2.54 -4.93 -4.29
C ILE A 310 -3.20 -6.24 -4.66
N ILE A 311 -3.72 -6.32 -5.89
CA ILE A 311 -4.34 -7.53 -6.42
C ILE A 311 -3.45 -8.06 -7.54
N SER A 312 -3.04 -9.33 -7.47
CA SER A 312 -2.31 -10.00 -8.53
C SER A 312 -3.19 -11.06 -9.18
N ASP A 313 -3.49 -10.88 -10.47
CA ASP A 313 -4.02 -11.95 -11.30
C ASP A 313 -2.90 -12.96 -11.60
N GLU A 314 -3.24 -14.24 -11.63
CA GLU A 314 -2.29 -15.35 -11.76
C GLU A 314 -1.14 -15.32 -10.72
N ALA A 315 -1.51 -15.16 -9.44
CA ALA A 315 -0.59 -14.97 -8.32
C ALA A 315 0.48 -16.08 -8.17
N HIS A 316 0.24 -17.29 -8.67
CA HIS A 316 1.25 -18.35 -8.71
C HIS A 316 2.49 -17.96 -9.54
N ARG A 317 2.33 -17.10 -10.56
CA ARG A 317 3.44 -16.54 -11.36
C ARG A 317 4.19 -15.45 -10.61
N SER A 318 3.49 -14.76 -9.70
CA SER A 318 4.03 -13.71 -8.84
C SER A 318 4.93 -14.23 -7.71
N ILE A 319 5.05 -15.55 -7.52
CA ILE A 319 5.91 -16.16 -6.49
C ILE A 319 7.37 -16.33 -6.97
N SER A 320 7.64 -16.23 -8.27
CA SER A 320 8.97 -16.46 -8.84
C SER A 320 9.73 -15.17 -9.17
N GLY A 321 10.99 -15.07 -8.73
CA GLY A 321 11.94 -14.02 -9.13
C GLY A 321 11.46 -12.59 -8.89
N ASN A 322 11.60 -11.74 -9.91
CA ASN A 322 11.34 -10.30 -9.83
C ASN A 322 9.86 -9.93 -9.59
N SER A 323 8.93 -10.81 -9.93
CA SER A 323 7.49 -10.57 -9.75
C SER A 323 7.11 -10.48 -8.28
N ARG A 324 7.72 -11.32 -7.44
CA ARG A 324 7.54 -11.29 -5.98
C ARG A 324 8.05 -9.98 -5.40
N ALA A 325 9.15 -9.46 -5.92
CA ALA A 325 9.74 -8.20 -5.45
C ALA A 325 8.77 -7.02 -5.67
N VAL A 326 8.04 -6.98 -6.79
CA VAL A 326 7.02 -5.94 -7.04
C VAL A 326 5.86 -6.07 -6.04
N PHE A 327 5.36 -7.28 -5.81
CA PHE A 327 4.21 -7.50 -4.93
C PHE A 327 4.54 -7.24 -3.45
N GLU A 328 5.75 -7.61 -3.01
CA GLU A 328 6.22 -7.43 -1.64
C GLU A 328 6.74 -6.02 -1.36
N TYR A 329 6.99 -5.21 -2.39
CA TYR A 329 7.43 -3.82 -2.22
C TYR A 329 6.37 -2.95 -1.54
N PHE A 330 5.09 -3.19 -1.85
CA PHE A 330 4.00 -2.35 -1.39
C PHE A 330 3.41 -2.81 -0.03
N VAL A 331 3.14 -1.84 0.83
CA VAL A 331 2.62 -1.99 2.19
C VAL A 331 1.10 -1.82 2.18
N GLY A 332 0.38 -2.85 2.60
CA GLY A 332 -1.09 -2.87 2.56
C GLY A 332 -1.68 -4.25 2.28
N TYR A 333 -2.99 -4.27 2.07
CA TYR A 333 -3.74 -5.49 1.79
C TYR A 333 -3.27 -6.12 0.48
N LYS A 334 -3.35 -7.45 0.42
CA LYS A 334 -2.81 -8.25 -0.68
C LYS A 334 -3.81 -9.33 -1.04
N LEU A 335 -4.24 -9.38 -2.31
CA LEU A 335 -5.09 -10.43 -2.84
C LEU A 335 -4.41 -11.11 -4.03
N GLY A 336 -4.10 -12.40 -3.90
CA GLY A 336 -3.75 -13.24 -5.03
C GLY A 336 -5.00 -13.89 -5.64
N LEU A 337 -5.07 -13.93 -6.98
CA LEU A 337 -6.02 -14.75 -7.72
C LEU A 337 -5.25 -15.82 -8.47
N THR A 338 -5.62 -17.10 -8.34
CA THR A 338 -4.97 -18.19 -9.08
C THR A 338 -5.95 -19.19 -9.63
#